data_AF-A0A3D3L264-F1
#
_entry.id   AF-A0A3D3L264-F1
#
_cell.length_a   1.000
_cell.length_b   1.000
_cell.length_c   1.000
_cell.angle_alpha   90.00
_cell.angle_beta   90.00
_cell.angle_gamma   90.00
#
_symmetry.space_group_name_H-M   'P 1'
#
loop_
_entity.id
_entity.type
_entity.pdbx_description
1 polymer ?
#
loop_
_entity_poly.entity_id
_entity_poly.type
_entity_poly.pdbx_seq_one_letter_code
_entity_poly.pdbx_strand_id
1 'polypeptide(L)'
;NSGGRQMPQHYGHKELRIVSQSSPTGTQLLQAVGSAMTRKWEKTKEIVYVSCGEGTVSQGDFHEALNWSSRDKLPVLFHVEDNKYAISVHISEQISGNSVYKITSGYKNLKRFEVDGTDFFETYLAFKKASDRAREGKGPSVIVSHVVRLLAHSSSDDQRKYRLEKDLNEERGKDPIKKFEKSCIESGIIKLNEFREIDEDTKKKINKDAAWALEQPHPDKETAFDYVYSGQKLKGNFTEKTVSDRIVMVDAINHALNEEMSKNEKMVIYGQDVADPKGGVFTATKGLSDTHGKDRVFNAPLAESSIIGTAVGMAVTGWKPVVEIQFGDYIWTAMMQIRNEVATMRYRSNNNWHCPMVIRVPVGGYIHGSLFHSQSIDGYFIHLPGIYIAYPST
;
A
#
# COMPACT_ATOMS: atom_id res chain seq x y z
N ASN A 1 4.59 12.27 14.73
CA ASN A 1 4.22 11.35 13.64
C ASN A 1 2.97 11.76 12.88
N SER A 2 1.80 11.94 13.50
CA SER A 2 0.57 12.36 12.79
C SER A 2 0.06 13.75 13.16
N GLY A 3 0.62 14.37 14.20
CA GLY A 3 0.13 15.65 14.74
C GLY A 3 -1.32 15.55 15.24
N GLY A 4 -1.70 14.41 15.83
CA GLY A 4 -3.06 14.18 16.35
C GLY A 4 -4.10 13.75 15.32
N ARG A 5 -3.72 13.57 14.05
CA ARG A 5 -4.65 13.29 12.92
C ARG A 5 -4.93 11.81 12.67
N GLN A 6 -4.39 10.92 13.50
CA GLN A 6 -4.48 9.47 13.31
C GLN A 6 -4.76 8.76 14.62
N MET A 7 -5.41 7.59 14.51
CA MET A 7 -5.57 6.67 15.63
C MET A 7 -4.20 6.11 16.07
N PRO A 8 -4.05 5.70 17.35
CA PRO A 8 -2.79 5.16 17.86
C PRO A 8 -2.21 4.01 17.03
N GLN A 9 -3.06 3.19 16.43
CA GLN A 9 -2.68 2.02 15.61
C GLN A 9 -2.28 2.38 14.16
N HIS A 10 -2.41 3.63 13.72
CA HIS A 10 -2.01 4.08 12.38
C HIS A 10 -0.69 4.87 12.39
N TYR A 11 0.25 4.44 13.24
CA TYR A 11 1.54 5.08 13.30
C TYR A 11 2.30 4.92 11.97
N GLY A 12 3.18 5.88 11.70
CA GLY A 12 4.18 5.81 10.64
C GLY A 12 5.47 6.36 11.20
N HIS A 13 6.61 6.07 10.57
CA HIS A 13 7.92 6.56 11.01
C HIS A 13 8.82 6.67 9.79
N LYS A 14 9.16 7.90 9.36
CA LYS A 14 9.89 8.11 8.11
C LYS A 14 11.29 7.49 8.12
N GLU A 15 12.04 7.68 9.21
CA GLU A 15 13.41 7.17 9.33
C GLU A 15 13.48 5.63 9.35
N LEU A 16 12.56 4.98 10.07
CA LEU A 16 12.39 3.51 10.06
C LEU A 16 11.63 3.00 8.82
N ARG A 17 11.25 3.89 7.90
CA ARG A 17 10.54 3.60 6.66
C ARG A 17 9.20 2.88 6.84
N ILE A 18 8.51 3.17 7.94
CA ILE A 18 7.15 2.73 8.22
C ILE A 18 6.20 3.78 7.63
N VAL A 19 5.59 3.48 6.49
CA VAL A 19 4.65 4.40 5.82
C VAL A 19 3.42 4.59 6.71
N SER A 20 2.85 5.80 6.74
CA SER A 20 1.62 6.06 7.50
C SER A 20 0.47 5.22 6.97
N GLN A 21 -0.13 4.41 7.83
CA GLN A 21 -1.25 3.52 7.51
C GLN A 21 -2.62 4.23 7.62
N SER A 22 -3.66 3.56 7.16
CA SER A 22 -5.06 3.99 7.19
C SER A 22 -5.97 2.84 7.65
N SER A 23 -7.22 3.13 8.02
CA SER A 23 -8.19 2.09 8.38
C SER A 23 -8.66 1.20 7.22
N PRO A 24 -8.86 1.73 5.99
CA PRO A 24 -9.27 0.89 4.87
C PRO A 24 -8.30 -0.25 4.62
N THR A 25 -8.72 -1.46 4.98
CA THR A 25 -7.85 -2.63 4.85
C THR A 25 -7.69 -3.03 3.39
N GLY A 26 -6.51 -3.54 3.05
CA GLY A 26 -6.18 -4.05 1.72
C GLY A 26 -5.48 -3.02 0.83
N THR A 27 -5.74 -1.72 1.01
CA THR A 27 -5.18 -0.67 0.14
C THR A 27 -3.65 -0.65 0.16
N GLN A 28 -3.05 -0.95 1.31
CA GLN A 28 -1.61 -0.99 1.53
C GLN A 28 -0.89 -2.06 0.70
N LEU A 29 -1.61 -3.10 0.24
CA LEU A 29 -1.03 -4.21 -0.51
C LEU A 29 -0.52 -3.75 -1.88
N LEU A 30 -1.30 -2.93 -2.59
CA LEU A 30 -0.88 -2.34 -3.87
C LEU A 30 0.20 -1.26 -3.68
N GLN A 31 0.16 -0.52 -2.58
CA GLN A 31 1.21 0.43 -2.22
C GLN A 31 2.54 -0.27 -1.97
N ALA A 32 2.51 -1.44 -1.35
CA ALA A 32 3.69 -2.28 -1.17
C ALA A 32 4.26 -2.77 -2.51
N VAL A 33 3.39 -3.14 -3.46
CA VAL A 33 3.80 -3.50 -4.83
C VAL A 33 4.52 -2.34 -5.51
N GLY A 34 3.95 -1.13 -5.47
CA GLY A 34 4.58 0.07 -6.03
C GLY A 34 5.92 0.40 -5.40
N SER A 35 6.02 0.28 -4.07
CA SER A 35 7.29 0.46 -3.35
C SER A 35 8.32 -0.59 -3.76
N ALA A 36 7.91 -1.84 -3.96
CA ALA A 36 8.80 -2.94 -4.33
C ALA A 36 9.30 -2.82 -5.78
N MET A 37 8.50 -2.25 -6.68
CA MET A 37 8.94 -1.88 -8.04
C MET A 37 10.12 -0.92 -7.97
N THR A 38 10.02 0.15 -7.17
CA THR A 38 11.11 1.12 -7.09
C THR A 38 12.37 0.53 -6.47
N ARG A 39 12.25 -0.37 -5.49
CA ARG A 39 13.42 -1.10 -4.94
C ARG A 39 14.12 -1.92 -6.02
N LYS A 40 13.34 -2.62 -6.85
CA LYS A 40 13.86 -3.42 -7.96
C LYS A 40 14.54 -2.55 -9.02
N TRP A 41 13.93 -1.43 -9.41
CA TRP A 41 14.48 -0.50 -10.41
C TRP A 41 15.75 0.20 -9.92
N GLU A 42 15.80 0.56 -8.63
CA GLU A 42 16.99 1.12 -7.98
C GLU A 42 18.07 0.06 -7.68
N LYS A 43 17.82 -1.22 -8.03
CA LYS A 43 18.74 -2.35 -7.85
C LYS A 43 19.24 -2.49 -6.41
N THR A 44 18.39 -2.16 -5.43
CA THR A 44 18.73 -2.33 -4.02
C THR A 44 18.47 -3.78 -3.57
N LYS A 45 19.07 -4.18 -2.44
CA LYS A 45 18.76 -5.45 -1.77
C LYS A 45 17.64 -5.31 -0.74
N GLU A 46 16.86 -4.23 -0.84
CA GLU A 46 15.78 -3.94 0.08
C GLU A 46 14.56 -4.79 -0.28
N ILE A 47 13.80 -5.16 0.75
CA ILE A 47 12.53 -5.87 0.60
C ILE A 47 11.42 -4.98 1.14
N VAL A 48 10.23 -5.13 0.60
CA VAL A 48 9.03 -4.47 1.13
C VAL A 48 8.23 -5.50 1.92
N TYR A 49 7.94 -5.19 3.17
CA TYR A 49 7.05 -5.98 4.02
C TYR A 49 5.68 -5.30 4.09
N VAL A 50 4.63 -6.10 3.98
CA VAL A 50 3.25 -5.67 4.20
C VAL A 50 2.49 -6.78 4.88
N SER A 51 1.64 -6.45 5.85
CA SER A 51 0.74 -7.40 6.49
C SER A 51 -0.72 -7.01 6.45
N CYS A 52 -1.56 -8.03 6.61
CA CYS A 52 -3.00 -7.92 6.79
C CYS A 52 -3.54 -9.14 7.56
N GLY A 53 -4.76 -9.03 8.08
CA GLY A 53 -5.49 -10.18 8.64
C GLY A 53 -6.16 -11.02 7.55
N GLU A 54 -6.53 -12.26 7.85
CA GLU A 54 -7.14 -13.18 6.87
C GLU A 54 -8.44 -12.62 6.25
N GLY A 55 -9.29 -11.93 7.01
CA GLY A 55 -10.49 -11.28 6.46
C GLY A 55 -10.20 -10.22 5.38
N THR A 56 -9.00 -9.64 5.37
CA THR A 56 -8.62 -8.63 4.37
C THR A 56 -8.43 -9.24 2.98
N VAL A 57 -8.13 -10.53 2.89
CA VAL A 57 -7.83 -11.15 1.59
C VAL A 57 -9.05 -11.24 0.66
N SER A 58 -10.26 -11.02 1.20
CA SER A 58 -11.50 -10.86 0.44
C SER A 58 -11.51 -9.59 -0.43
N GLN A 59 -10.61 -8.64 -0.19
CA GLN A 59 -10.48 -7.42 -0.99
C GLN A 59 -9.82 -7.69 -2.35
N GLY A 60 -10.32 -7.07 -3.42
CA GLY A 60 -9.76 -7.20 -4.78
C GLY A 60 -8.27 -6.80 -4.86
N ASP A 61 -7.88 -5.75 -4.14
CA ASP A 61 -6.49 -5.25 -4.04
C ASP A 61 -5.49 -6.35 -3.64
N PHE A 62 -5.90 -7.35 -2.84
CA PHE A 62 -5.03 -8.48 -2.48
C PHE A 62 -4.67 -9.32 -3.71
N HIS A 63 -5.66 -9.72 -4.50
CA HIS A 63 -5.45 -10.55 -5.68
C HIS A 63 -4.71 -9.80 -6.79
N GLU A 64 -5.02 -8.52 -6.95
CA GLU A 64 -4.31 -7.61 -7.83
C GLU A 64 -2.83 -7.47 -7.46
N ALA A 65 -2.53 -7.27 -6.16
CA ALA A 65 -1.18 -7.14 -5.66
C ALA A 65 -0.35 -8.41 -5.87
N LEU A 66 -0.92 -9.59 -5.60
CA LEU A 66 -0.25 -10.87 -5.83
C LEU A 66 0.00 -11.12 -7.31
N ASN A 67 -0.97 -10.79 -8.18
CA ASN A 67 -0.81 -10.95 -9.62
C ASN A 67 0.34 -10.11 -10.17
N TRP A 68 0.34 -8.81 -9.90
CA TRP A 68 1.34 -7.90 -10.44
C TRP A 68 2.73 -8.20 -9.87
N SER A 69 2.84 -8.38 -8.56
CA SER A 69 4.13 -8.71 -7.93
C SER A 69 4.70 -10.05 -8.42
N SER A 70 3.85 -11.04 -8.67
CA SER A 70 4.25 -12.32 -9.25
C SER A 70 4.72 -12.15 -10.70
N ARG A 71 3.96 -11.44 -11.54
CA ARG A 71 4.32 -11.17 -12.95
C ARG A 71 5.72 -10.56 -13.06
N ASP A 72 5.99 -9.55 -12.22
CA ASP A 72 7.21 -8.75 -12.31
C ASP A 72 8.31 -9.24 -11.34
N LYS A 73 8.10 -10.37 -10.63
CA LYS A 73 9.02 -10.94 -9.64
C LYS A 73 9.55 -9.89 -8.65
N LEU A 74 8.63 -9.15 -8.02
CA LEU A 74 8.99 -8.05 -7.12
C LEU A 74 9.47 -8.53 -5.74
N PRO A 75 10.37 -7.78 -5.07
CA PRO A 75 10.90 -8.12 -3.75
C PRO A 75 9.93 -7.70 -2.62
N VAL A 76 8.73 -8.30 -2.60
CA VAL A 76 7.69 -8.02 -1.59
C VAL A 76 7.31 -9.28 -0.82
N LEU A 77 7.14 -9.12 0.50
CA LEU A 77 6.64 -10.12 1.42
C LEU A 77 5.24 -9.73 1.88
N PHE A 78 4.25 -10.57 1.55
CA PHE A 78 2.88 -10.46 2.04
C PHE A 78 2.73 -11.38 3.25
N HIS A 79 2.49 -10.81 4.42
CA HIS A 79 2.24 -11.57 5.64
C HIS A 79 0.75 -11.53 5.98
N VAL A 80 0.12 -12.70 6.01
CA VAL A 80 -1.29 -12.83 6.40
C VAL A 80 -1.34 -13.44 7.78
N GLU A 81 -1.85 -12.67 8.72
CA GLU A 81 -2.09 -13.07 10.11
C GLU A 81 -3.46 -13.74 10.17
N ASP A 82 -3.49 -15.07 10.13
CA ASP A 82 -4.72 -15.86 10.14
C ASP A 82 -5.11 -16.22 11.57
N ASN A 83 -6.00 -15.42 12.14
CA ASN A 83 -6.62 -15.71 13.44
C ASN A 83 -8.03 -16.34 13.30
N LYS A 84 -8.40 -16.73 12.07
CA LYS A 84 -9.70 -17.29 11.69
C LYS A 84 -10.91 -16.37 11.79
N TYR A 85 -10.79 -15.13 12.27
CA TYR A 85 -11.93 -14.24 12.50
C TYR A 85 -11.73 -12.81 12.01
N ALA A 86 -12.54 -12.43 11.01
CA ALA A 86 -12.73 -11.06 10.57
C ALA A 86 -13.79 -10.39 11.46
N ILE A 87 -13.34 -9.70 12.52
CA ILE A 87 -14.21 -9.15 13.58
C ILE A 87 -14.97 -10.30 14.27
N SER A 88 -16.18 -10.61 13.82
CA SER A 88 -17.03 -11.68 14.32
C SER A 88 -17.24 -12.82 13.31
N VAL A 89 -16.85 -12.62 12.06
CA VAL A 89 -17.12 -13.56 10.98
C VAL A 89 -15.97 -14.55 10.86
N HIS A 90 -16.28 -15.84 10.96
CA HIS A 90 -15.29 -16.89 10.84
C HIS A 90 -14.80 -17.02 9.38
N ILE A 91 -13.55 -17.44 9.20
CA ILE A 91 -12.87 -17.59 7.89
C ILE A 91 -13.67 -18.42 6.88
N SER A 92 -14.51 -19.34 7.36
CA SER A 92 -15.38 -20.16 6.50
C SER A 92 -16.44 -19.39 5.73
N GLU A 93 -16.76 -18.17 6.15
CA GLU A 93 -17.68 -17.27 5.46
C GLU A 93 -16.94 -16.16 4.70
N GLN A 94 -15.60 -16.11 4.81
CA GLN A 94 -14.77 -15.08 4.18
C GLN A 94 -14.06 -15.62 2.93
N ILE A 95 -13.53 -16.84 3.00
CA ILE A 95 -12.56 -17.34 2.03
C ILE A 95 -13.00 -18.69 1.49
N SER A 96 -13.05 -18.82 0.17
CA SER A 96 -13.28 -20.10 -0.49
C SER A 96 -12.26 -21.15 -0.04
N GLY A 97 -12.74 -22.27 0.50
CA GLY A 97 -11.89 -23.35 1.00
C GLY A 97 -11.18 -23.05 2.33
N ASN A 98 -11.58 -21.98 3.02
CA ASN A 98 -11.16 -21.62 4.39
C ASN A 98 -9.64 -21.52 4.56
N SER A 99 -8.92 -21.17 3.50
CA SER A 99 -7.46 -21.21 3.50
C SER A 99 -6.89 -20.20 2.52
N VAL A 100 -6.24 -19.18 3.08
CA VAL A 100 -5.44 -18.19 2.34
C VAL A 100 -4.36 -18.90 1.52
N TYR A 101 -3.73 -19.94 2.09
CA TYR A 101 -2.68 -20.71 1.41
C TYR A 101 -3.20 -21.40 0.13
N LYS A 102 -4.43 -21.93 0.14
CA LYS A 102 -5.03 -22.58 -1.04
C LYS A 102 -5.43 -21.58 -2.12
N ILE A 103 -6.11 -20.49 -1.76
CA ILE A 103 -6.59 -19.50 -2.75
C ILE A 103 -5.45 -18.75 -3.47
N THR A 104 -4.26 -18.71 -2.87
CA THR A 104 -3.07 -18.06 -3.46
C THR A 104 -2.27 -18.97 -4.41
N SER A 105 -2.75 -20.18 -4.69
CA SER A 105 -2.01 -21.19 -5.48
C SER A 105 -1.79 -20.86 -6.95
N GLY A 106 -2.59 -19.95 -7.53
CA GLY A 106 -2.59 -19.67 -8.97
C GLY A 106 -1.47 -18.77 -9.50
N TYR A 107 -0.68 -18.12 -8.63
CA TYR A 107 0.28 -17.10 -9.05
C TYR A 107 1.68 -17.68 -9.35
N LYS A 108 2.08 -17.68 -10.63
CA LYS A 108 3.29 -18.36 -11.17
C LYS A 108 4.59 -18.19 -10.37
N ASN A 109 4.95 -16.97 -9.97
CA ASN A 109 6.22 -16.70 -9.28
C ASN A 109 6.07 -16.44 -7.77
N LEU A 110 4.85 -16.60 -7.23
CA LEU A 110 4.57 -16.42 -5.81
C LEU A 110 4.99 -17.66 -5.03
N LYS A 111 5.95 -17.51 -4.11
CA LYS A 111 6.21 -18.57 -3.12
C LYS A 111 5.21 -18.46 -1.99
N ARG A 112 4.68 -19.58 -1.55
CA ARG A 112 3.75 -19.66 -0.42
C ARG A 112 4.41 -20.37 0.75
N PHE A 113 4.20 -19.85 1.93
CA PHE A 113 4.54 -20.47 3.21
C PHE A 113 3.28 -20.50 4.07
N GLU A 114 3.09 -21.59 4.80
CA GLU A 114 2.03 -21.75 5.80
C GLU A 114 2.73 -22.26 7.05
N VAL A 115 2.57 -21.55 8.16
CA VAL A 115 3.29 -21.82 9.41
C VAL A 115 2.39 -21.71 10.63
N ASP A 116 2.77 -22.39 11.71
CA ASP A 116 2.27 -22.05 13.04
C ASP A 116 2.85 -20.70 13.47
N GLY A 117 2.04 -19.65 13.35
CA GLY A 117 2.40 -18.28 13.71
C GLY A 117 2.62 -18.08 15.21
N THR A 118 2.26 -19.07 16.04
CA THR A 118 2.57 -19.06 17.48
C THR A 118 3.96 -19.65 17.79
N ASP A 119 4.61 -20.29 16.81
CA ASP A 119 5.97 -20.81 16.90
C ASP A 119 6.99 -19.80 16.34
N PHE A 120 7.81 -19.22 17.22
CA PHE A 120 8.83 -18.25 16.82
C PHE A 120 9.86 -18.84 15.86
N PHE A 121 10.34 -20.07 16.10
CA PHE A 121 11.45 -20.64 15.35
C PHE A 121 10.99 -21.06 13.95
N GLU A 122 9.81 -21.67 13.84
CA GLU A 122 9.19 -21.99 12.56
C GLU A 122 8.95 -20.72 11.72
N THR A 123 8.33 -19.72 12.33
CA THR A 123 8.03 -18.43 11.70
C THR A 123 9.32 -17.73 11.25
N TYR A 124 10.34 -17.66 12.12
CA TYR A 124 11.64 -17.08 11.78
C TYR A 124 12.28 -17.74 10.55
N LEU A 125 12.25 -19.07 10.47
CA LEU A 125 12.80 -19.81 9.32
C LEU A 125 12.04 -19.52 8.02
N ALA A 126 10.71 -19.42 8.07
CA ALA A 126 9.90 -19.08 6.91
C ALA A 126 10.18 -17.66 6.43
N PHE A 127 10.19 -16.68 7.33
CA PHE A 127 10.50 -15.28 7.02
C PHE A 127 11.92 -15.10 6.49
N LYS A 128 12.90 -15.82 7.03
CA LYS A 128 14.27 -15.81 6.53
C LYS A 128 14.33 -16.30 5.08
N LYS A 129 13.75 -17.49 4.80
CA LYS A 129 13.69 -18.06 3.44
C LYS A 129 12.97 -17.13 2.44
N ALA A 130 11.87 -16.52 2.87
CA ALA A 130 11.10 -15.60 2.05
C ALA A 130 11.89 -14.31 1.74
N SER A 131 12.55 -13.75 2.76
CA SER A 131 13.39 -12.56 2.64
C SER A 131 14.59 -12.79 1.71
N ASP A 132 15.28 -13.93 1.87
CA ASP A 132 16.43 -14.28 1.04
C ASP A 132 16.01 -14.47 -0.42
N ARG A 133 14.89 -15.17 -0.67
CA ARG A 133 14.29 -15.31 -2.01
C ARG A 133 14.00 -13.95 -2.66
N ALA A 134 13.41 -13.01 -1.91
CA ALA A 134 13.09 -11.68 -2.42
C ALA A 134 14.36 -10.91 -2.80
N ARG A 135 15.40 -10.95 -1.95
CA ARG A 135 16.71 -10.31 -2.22
C ARG A 135 17.45 -10.91 -3.41
N GLU A 136 17.26 -12.20 -3.67
CA GLU A 136 17.79 -12.91 -4.83
C GLU A 136 17.00 -12.63 -6.13
N GLY A 137 15.97 -11.79 -6.10
CA GLY A 137 15.17 -11.44 -7.27
C GLY A 137 14.29 -12.58 -7.78
N LYS A 138 14.04 -13.61 -6.95
CA LYS A 138 13.24 -14.78 -7.34
C LYS A 138 11.74 -14.52 -7.28
N GLY A 139 11.32 -13.35 -6.79
CA GLY A 139 9.92 -12.90 -6.76
C GLY A 139 9.31 -12.88 -5.35
N PRO A 140 8.00 -12.57 -5.26
CA PRO A 140 7.34 -12.32 -4.00
C PRO A 140 7.09 -13.61 -3.21
N SER A 141 6.78 -13.43 -1.94
CA SER A 141 6.27 -14.51 -1.09
C SER A 141 5.01 -14.09 -0.33
N VAL A 142 4.07 -15.02 -0.16
CA VAL A 142 3.02 -14.92 0.84
C VAL A 142 3.34 -15.88 1.99
N ILE A 143 3.25 -15.39 3.22
CA ILE A 143 3.43 -16.17 4.44
C ILE A 143 2.11 -16.10 5.19
N VAL A 144 1.44 -17.24 5.32
CA VAL A 144 0.22 -17.39 6.12
C VAL A 144 0.63 -17.90 7.48
N SER A 145 0.49 -17.07 8.49
CA SER A 145 0.83 -17.40 9.87
C SER A 145 -0.46 -17.66 10.65
N HIS A 146 -0.66 -18.90 11.07
CA HIS A 146 -1.79 -19.27 11.92
C HIS A 146 -1.55 -18.74 13.34
N VAL A 147 -2.28 -17.70 13.73
CA VAL A 147 -2.11 -17.00 15.01
C VAL A 147 -3.37 -17.11 15.86
N VAL A 148 -3.29 -16.64 17.11
CA VAL A 148 -4.43 -16.59 18.03
C VAL A 148 -4.88 -15.17 18.31
N ARG A 149 -6.19 -14.98 18.53
CA ARG A 149 -6.75 -13.70 18.95
C ARG A 149 -7.21 -13.80 20.40
N LEU A 150 -6.27 -13.54 21.32
CA LEU A 150 -6.46 -13.74 22.76
C LEU A 150 -7.49 -12.80 23.38
N LEU A 151 -7.73 -11.64 22.74
CA LEU A 151 -8.71 -10.63 23.16
C LEU A 151 -9.75 -10.41 22.06
N ALA A 152 -10.81 -9.65 22.40
CA ALA A 152 -11.84 -9.26 21.45
C ALA A 152 -11.27 -8.37 20.33
N HIS A 153 -12.04 -8.16 19.26
CA HIS A 153 -11.59 -7.36 18.10
C HIS A 153 -11.22 -5.91 18.49
N SER A 154 -11.94 -5.35 19.47
CA SER A 154 -11.69 -4.01 20.01
C SER A 154 -12.07 -3.97 21.49
N SER A 155 -11.72 -2.88 22.18
CA SER A 155 -12.12 -2.65 23.58
C SER A 155 -13.63 -2.52 23.78
N SER A 156 -14.38 -2.19 22.73
CA SER A 156 -15.84 -2.09 22.74
C SER A 156 -16.55 -3.38 22.28
N ASP A 157 -15.80 -4.41 21.89
CA ASP A 157 -16.33 -5.67 21.41
C ASP A 157 -16.41 -6.73 22.54
N ASP A 158 -17.36 -7.65 22.42
CA ASP A 158 -17.45 -8.82 23.28
C ASP A 158 -17.50 -10.08 22.43
N GLN A 159 -16.35 -10.73 22.32
CA GLN A 159 -16.18 -11.92 21.50
C GLN A 159 -16.99 -13.14 21.96
N ARG A 160 -17.49 -13.15 23.20
CA ARG A 160 -18.34 -14.23 23.71
C ARG A 160 -19.70 -14.27 23.02
N LYS A 161 -20.08 -13.22 22.30
CA LYS A 161 -21.32 -13.16 21.50
C LYS A 161 -21.28 -14.06 20.26
N TYR A 162 -20.09 -14.40 19.77
CA TYR A 162 -19.92 -15.12 18.50
C TYR A 162 -18.82 -16.18 18.51
N ARG A 163 -18.08 -16.34 19.62
CA ARG A 163 -17.09 -17.40 19.83
C ARG A 163 -17.46 -18.22 21.05
N LEU A 164 -17.27 -19.53 20.97
CA LEU A 164 -17.54 -20.43 22.09
C LEU A 164 -16.46 -20.27 23.17
N GLU A 165 -16.84 -20.38 24.45
CA GLU A 165 -15.90 -20.29 25.57
C GLU A 165 -14.80 -21.35 25.49
N LYS A 166 -15.14 -22.55 25.00
CA LYS A 166 -14.19 -23.62 24.72
C LYS A 166 -13.06 -23.15 23.78
N ASP A 167 -13.41 -22.53 22.67
CA ASP A 167 -12.44 -22.08 21.66
C ASP A 167 -11.52 -20.99 22.23
N LEU A 168 -12.09 -20.07 23.02
CA LEU A 168 -11.32 -19.03 23.71
C LEU A 168 -10.31 -19.61 24.71
N ASN A 169 -10.70 -20.64 25.46
CA ASN A 169 -9.81 -21.31 26.41
C ASN A 169 -8.70 -22.11 25.70
N GLU A 170 -9.02 -22.77 24.58
CA GLU A 170 -8.02 -23.46 23.75
C GLU A 170 -6.99 -22.49 23.18
N GLU A 171 -7.40 -21.31 22.69
CA GLU A 171 -6.48 -20.29 22.17
C GLU A 171 -5.59 -19.67 23.24
N ARG A 172 -6.09 -19.47 24.47
CA ARG A 172 -5.26 -19.01 25.59
C ARG A 172 -4.08 -19.93 25.89
N GLY A 173 -4.22 -21.23 25.62
CA GLY A 173 -3.15 -22.22 25.75
C GLY A 173 -2.06 -22.11 24.67
N LYS A 174 -2.32 -21.35 23.59
CA LYS A 174 -1.43 -21.15 22.44
C LYS A 174 -0.79 -19.76 22.41
N ASP A 175 -0.73 -19.10 23.56
CA ASP A 175 -0.05 -17.82 23.71
C ASP A 175 1.42 -17.94 23.24
N PRO A 176 1.83 -17.21 22.18
CA PRO A 176 3.16 -17.34 21.59
C PRO A 176 4.29 -16.97 22.56
N ILE A 177 4.04 -16.06 23.51
CA ILE A 177 5.05 -15.66 24.49
C ILE A 177 5.33 -16.83 25.45
N LYS A 178 4.27 -17.50 25.92
CA LYS A 178 4.40 -18.67 26.81
C LYS A 178 5.00 -19.87 26.08
N LYS A 179 4.61 -20.09 24.82
CA LYS A 179 5.17 -21.16 23.98
C LYS A 179 6.67 -20.93 23.73
N PHE A 180 7.07 -19.68 23.47
CA PHE A 180 8.47 -19.30 23.30
C PHE A 180 9.28 -19.46 24.60
N GLU A 181 8.76 -18.97 25.74
CA GLU A 181 9.36 -19.15 27.07
C GLU A 181 9.67 -20.63 27.33
N LYS A 182 8.65 -21.49 27.18
CA LYS A 182 8.77 -22.93 27.39
C LYS A 182 9.83 -23.55 26.49
N SER A 183 9.81 -23.23 25.19
CA SER A 183 10.74 -23.79 24.20
C SER A 183 12.20 -23.42 24.53
N CYS A 184 12.45 -22.18 24.95
CA CYS A 184 13.77 -21.71 25.33
C CYS A 184 14.30 -22.36 26.61
N ILE A 185 13.45 -22.56 27.61
CA ILE A 185 13.80 -23.24 28.87
C ILE A 185 14.10 -24.72 28.62
N GLU A 186 13.23 -25.42 27.89
CA GLU A 186 13.41 -26.85 27.57
C GLU A 186 14.67 -27.10 26.74
N SER A 187 15.06 -26.12 25.90
CA SER A 187 16.28 -26.18 25.10
C SER A 187 17.54 -25.71 25.86
N GLY A 188 17.41 -25.30 27.12
CA GLY A 188 18.53 -24.80 27.93
C GLY A 188 19.13 -23.47 27.45
N ILE A 189 18.40 -22.69 26.64
CA ILE A 189 18.85 -21.39 26.12
C ILE A 189 18.84 -20.32 27.22
N ILE A 190 17.87 -20.40 28.13
CA ILE A 190 17.65 -19.45 29.22
C ILE A 190 17.02 -20.16 30.42
N LYS A 191 17.33 -19.72 31.64
CA LYS A 191 16.67 -20.19 32.85
C LYS A 191 15.39 -19.39 33.12
N LEU A 192 14.46 -19.98 33.86
CA LEU A 192 13.19 -19.33 34.20
C LEU A 192 13.38 -17.98 34.90
N ASN A 193 14.30 -17.89 35.85
CA ASN A 193 14.58 -16.65 36.58
C ASN A 193 15.12 -15.54 35.66
N GLU A 194 16.00 -15.87 34.71
CA GLU A 194 16.51 -14.90 33.71
C GLU A 194 15.39 -14.42 32.79
N PHE A 195 14.47 -15.30 32.39
CA PHE A 195 13.30 -14.91 31.59
C PHE A 195 12.38 -13.95 32.36
N ARG A 196 12.17 -14.19 33.67
CA ARG A 196 11.37 -13.31 34.52
C ARG A 196 12.00 -11.93 34.68
N GLU A 197 13.33 -11.85 34.76
CA GLU A 197 14.05 -10.58 34.77
C GLU A 197 13.79 -9.77 33.48
N ILE A 198 13.84 -10.43 32.31
CA ILE A 198 13.52 -9.79 31.02
C ILE A 198 12.08 -9.28 30.96
N ASP A 199 11.12 -10.08 31.45
CA ASP A 199 9.70 -9.69 31.50
C ASP A 199 9.48 -8.45 32.39
N GLU A 200 10.08 -8.44 33.58
CA GLU A 200 9.99 -7.30 34.50
C GLU A 200 10.67 -6.04 33.94
N ASP A 201 11.84 -6.17 33.34
CA ASP A 201 12.51 -5.02 32.70
C ASP A 201 11.74 -4.49 31.50
N THR A 202 11.08 -5.37 30.73
CA THR A 202 10.20 -4.98 29.63
C THR A 202 8.99 -4.19 30.14
N LYS A 203 8.34 -4.65 31.22
CA LYS A 203 7.22 -3.92 31.86
C LYS A 203 7.66 -2.56 32.38
N LYS A 204 8.83 -2.45 33.02
CA LYS A 204 9.38 -1.17 33.49
C LYS A 204 9.57 -0.21 32.32
N LYS A 205 10.12 -0.69 31.20
CA LYS A 205 10.31 0.13 29.99
C LYS A 205 8.98 0.61 29.43
N ILE A 206 7.99 -0.28 29.27
CA ILE A 206 6.65 0.09 28.77
C ILE A 206 6.00 1.14 29.68
N ASN A 207 6.06 0.96 31.00
CA ASN A 207 5.48 1.91 31.96
C ASN A 207 6.17 3.27 31.91
N LYS A 208 7.51 3.29 31.77
CA LYS A 208 8.28 4.52 31.61
C LYS A 208 7.91 5.24 30.31
N ASP A 209 7.83 4.52 29.20
CA ASP A 209 7.49 5.08 27.88
C ASP A 209 6.05 5.59 27.86
N ALA A 210 5.12 4.90 28.53
CA ALA A 210 3.73 5.33 28.70
C ALA A 210 3.60 6.60 29.56
N ALA A 211 4.33 6.68 30.68
CA ALA A 211 4.38 7.88 31.51
C ALA A 211 4.92 9.07 30.71
N TRP A 212 6.04 8.88 30.01
CA TRP A 212 6.59 9.89 29.10
C TRP A 212 5.58 10.34 28.03
N ALA A 213 4.85 9.41 27.43
CA ALA A 213 3.85 9.72 26.41
C ALA A 213 2.66 10.53 26.95
N LEU A 214 2.22 10.25 28.19
CA LEU A 214 1.15 11.00 28.87
C LEU A 214 1.55 12.42 29.26
N GLU A 215 2.85 12.66 29.49
CA GLU A 215 3.40 13.98 29.78
C GLU A 215 3.54 14.86 28.53
N GLN A 216 3.42 14.29 27.33
CA GLN A 216 3.55 15.07 26.10
C GLN A 216 2.34 16.00 25.89
N PRO A 217 2.56 17.24 25.43
CA PRO A 217 1.47 18.16 25.14
C PRO A 217 0.61 17.64 23.99
N HIS A 218 -0.69 17.92 24.04
CA HIS A 218 -1.54 17.75 22.87
C HIS A 218 -1.08 18.66 21.71
N PRO A 219 -1.27 18.25 20.44
CA PRO A 219 -1.02 19.13 19.31
C PRO A 219 -1.83 20.42 19.41
N ASP A 220 -1.25 21.54 18.95
CA ASP A 220 -1.93 22.82 18.92
C ASP A 220 -3.11 22.79 17.94
N LYS A 221 -4.28 23.26 18.40
CA LYS A 221 -5.53 23.31 17.64
C LYS A 221 -5.40 24.16 16.36
N GLU A 222 -4.52 25.15 16.35
CA GLU A 222 -4.30 26.02 15.18
C GLU A 222 -3.68 25.24 14.00
N THR A 223 -3.05 24.09 14.27
CA THR A 223 -2.44 23.22 13.24
C THR A 223 -3.46 22.28 12.57
N ALA A 224 -4.75 22.36 12.93
CA ALA A 224 -5.78 21.42 12.47
C ALA A 224 -5.92 21.34 10.94
N PHE A 225 -5.64 22.44 10.22
CA PHE A 225 -5.71 22.53 8.76
C PHE A 225 -4.34 22.46 8.07
N ASP A 226 -3.25 22.34 8.84
CA ASP A 226 -1.92 22.22 8.24
C ASP A 226 -1.86 20.98 7.36
N TYR A 227 -1.16 21.13 6.23
CA TYR A 227 -0.83 20.04 5.33
C TYR A 227 -2.01 19.34 4.65
N VAL A 228 -3.20 19.95 4.67
CA VAL A 228 -4.31 19.55 3.77
C VAL A 228 -3.82 19.61 2.32
N TYR A 229 -3.16 20.70 1.94
CA TYR A 229 -2.44 20.83 0.68
C TYR A 229 -0.93 20.99 0.91
N SER A 230 -0.11 20.92 -0.16
CA SER A 230 1.35 21.01 -0.03
C SER A 230 1.84 22.38 0.44
N GLY A 231 1.08 23.45 0.15
CA GLY A 231 1.52 24.84 0.33
C GLY A 231 2.73 25.24 -0.53
N GLN A 232 3.31 24.31 -1.31
CA GLN A 232 4.45 24.57 -2.16
C GLN A 232 4.02 25.42 -3.34
N LYS A 233 4.59 26.62 -3.46
CA LYS A 233 4.51 27.41 -4.68
C LYS A 233 5.35 26.74 -5.76
N LEU A 234 4.83 26.71 -6.97
CA LEU A 234 5.57 26.25 -8.15
C LEU A 234 6.88 27.04 -8.25
N LYS A 235 8.02 26.33 -8.24
CA LYS A 235 9.34 26.95 -8.39
C LYS A 235 9.67 27.03 -9.89
N GLY A 236 9.81 28.24 -10.42
CA GLY A 236 10.29 28.46 -11.79
C GLY A 236 9.78 29.78 -12.38
N ASN A 237 10.58 30.36 -13.27
CA ASN A 237 10.09 31.38 -14.19
C ASN A 237 9.45 30.64 -15.37
N PHE A 238 8.13 30.51 -15.35
CA PHE A 238 7.37 30.05 -16.51
C PHE A 238 7.43 31.15 -17.57
N THR A 239 8.47 31.12 -18.40
CA THR A 239 8.50 31.93 -19.61
C THR A 239 7.72 31.15 -20.65
N GLU A 240 6.58 31.68 -21.07
CA GLU A 240 5.87 31.18 -22.25
C GLU A 240 6.84 31.27 -23.44
N LYS A 241 7.39 30.12 -23.82
CA LYS A 241 8.10 29.97 -25.08
C LYS A 241 7.12 29.36 -26.05
N THR A 242 6.85 30.05 -27.15
CA THR A 242 6.17 29.42 -28.29
C THR A 242 7.12 28.37 -28.86
N VAL A 243 6.83 27.09 -28.58
CA VAL A 243 7.69 25.96 -28.97
C VAL A 243 7.41 25.51 -30.41
N SER A 244 6.21 25.79 -30.95
CA SER A 244 5.81 25.43 -32.31
C SER A 244 4.61 26.25 -32.82
N ASP A 245 4.23 26.00 -34.08
CA ASP A 245 2.93 26.36 -34.65
C ASP A 245 1.76 25.73 -33.87
N ARG A 246 0.52 26.07 -34.27
CA ARG A 246 -0.72 25.52 -33.68
C ARG A 246 -0.71 23.99 -33.69
N ILE A 247 -0.73 23.40 -32.50
CA ILE A 247 -0.87 21.96 -32.27
C ILE A 247 -2.21 21.64 -31.60
N VAL A 248 -2.63 20.38 -31.65
CA VAL A 248 -3.80 19.91 -30.89
C VAL A 248 -3.39 19.63 -29.43
N MET A 249 -4.37 19.69 -28.51
CA MET A 249 -4.15 19.48 -27.07
C MET A 249 -3.39 18.18 -26.74
N VAL A 250 -3.66 17.10 -27.49
CA VAL A 250 -2.99 15.82 -27.26
C VAL A 250 -1.48 15.88 -27.52
N ASP A 251 -1.05 16.63 -28.53
CA ASP A 251 0.37 16.84 -28.83
C ASP A 251 1.00 17.73 -27.76
N ALA A 252 0.30 18.76 -27.29
CA ALA A 252 0.78 19.61 -26.20
C ALA A 252 1.02 18.81 -24.91
N ILE A 253 0.09 17.91 -24.57
CA ILE A 253 0.26 16.97 -23.45
C ILE A 253 1.47 16.07 -23.68
N ASN A 254 1.63 15.49 -24.87
CA ASN A 254 2.76 14.63 -25.19
C ASN A 254 4.10 15.37 -25.05
N HIS A 255 4.20 16.58 -25.61
CA HIS A 255 5.40 17.43 -25.50
C HIS A 255 5.75 17.72 -24.04
N ALA A 256 4.75 18.10 -23.21
CA ALA A 256 4.97 18.36 -21.79
C ALA A 256 5.47 17.10 -21.04
N LEU A 257 4.87 15.94 -21.32
CA LEU A 257 5.32 14.66 -20.73
C LEU A 257 6.74 14.32 -21.16
N ASN A 258 7.06 14.45 -22.45
CA ASN A 258 8.38 14.19 -23.00
C ASN A 258 9.46 15.10 -22.38
N GLU A 259 9.17 16.39 -22.26
CA GLU A 259 10.06 17.39 -21.68
C GLU A 259 10.35 17.07 -20.20
N GLU A 260 9.32 16.81 -19.40
CA GLU A 260 9.50 16.52 -17.97
C GLU A 260 10.19 15.17 -17.74
N MET A 261 9.91 14.15 -18.56
CA MET A 261 10.61 12.87 -18.49
C MET A 261 12.11 12.99 -18.81
N SER A 262 12.47 13.92 -19.71
CA SER A 262 13.87 14.23 -20.05
C SER A 262 14.61 14.93 -18.90
N LYS A 263 13.89 15.64 -18.03
CA LYS A 263 14.47 16.35 -16.87
C LYS A 263 14.52 15.51 -15.60
N ASN A 264 13.69 14.46 -15.48
CA ASN A 264 13.52 13.72 -14.25
C ASN A 264 13.51 12.20 -14.50
N GLU A 265 14.64 11.54 -14.25
CA GLU A 265 14.80 10.08 -14.40
C GLU A 265 13.85 9.25 -13.52
N LYS A 266 13.34 9.82 -12.42
CA LYS A 266 12.38 9.16 -11.52
C LYS A 266 10.92 9.41 -11.90
N MET A 267 10.66 10.07 -13.03
CA MET A 267 9.31 10.16 -13.60
C MET A 267 9.01 8.92 -14.41
N VAL A 268 7.84 8.33 -14.18
CA VAL A 268 7.32 7.17 -14.92
C VAL A 268 5.91 7.45 -15.39
N ILE A 269 5.54 6.87 -16.54
CA ILE A 269 4.20 7.01 -17.12
C ILE A 269 3.64 5.61 -17.34
N TYR A 270 2.47 5.31 -16.77
CA TYR A 270 1.88 4.00 -16.99
C TYR A 270 0.37 4.00 -16.80
N GLY A 271 -0.27 3.02 -17.42
CA GLY A 271 -1.72 2.88 -17.47
C GLY A 271 -2.08 1.79 -18.46
N GLN A 272 -3.36 1.65 -18.77
CA GLN A 272 -3.81 0.69 -19.77
C GLN A 272 -3.49 1.24 -21.17
N ASP A 273 -2.78 0.45 -21.99
CA ASP A 273 -2.38 0.79 -23.37
C ASP A 273 -1.48 2.02 -23.55
N VAL A 274 -0.85 2.52 -22.49
CA VAL A 274 0.02 3.71 -22.49
C VAL A 274 1.31 3.51 -23.31
N ALA A 275 1.88 2.31 -23.33
CA ALA A 275 3.13 2.08 -24.05
C ALA A 275 2.93 2.03 -25.59
N ASP A 276 4.03 2.25 -26.32
CA ASP A 276 4.07 2.07 -27.78
C ASP A 276 3.83 0.61 -28.16
N PRO A 277 3.20 0.35 -29.34
CA PRO A 277 2.95 1.27 -30.46
C PRO A 277 1.65 2.10 -30.36
N LYS A 278 0.83 1.91 -29.31
CA LYS A 278 -0.47 2.60 -29.20
C LYS A 278 -0.32 4.01 -28.61
N GLY A 279 0.35 4.14 -27.47
CA GLY A 279 0.58 5.46 -26.85
C GLY A 279 -0.63 6.02 -26.10
N GLY A 280 -1.44 5.15 -25.49
CA GLY A 280 -2.71 5.49 -24.85
C GLY A 280 -3.89 5.47 -25.83
N VAL A 281 -5.12 5.40 -25.33
CA VAL A 281 -6.34 5.32 -26.17
C VAL A 281 -6.46 6.52 -27.12
N PHE A 282 -6.03 7.69 -26.65
CA PHE A 282 -6.02 8.93 -27.42
C PHE A 282 -4.64 9.29 -27.97
N THR A 283 -3.66 8.38 -27.91
CA THR A 283 -2.29 8.59 -28.41
C THR A 283 -1.46 9.66 -27.68
N ALA A 284 -1.92 10.14 -26.51
CA ALA A 284 -1.25 11.18 -25.73
C ALA A 284 0.17 10.83 -25.26
N THR A 285 0.52 9.55 -25.23
CA THR A 285 1.83 9.04 -24.79
C THR A 285 2.60 8.34 -25.91
N LYS A 286 2.15 8.50 -27.17
CA LYS A 286 2.79 7.93 -28.34
C LYS A 286 4.25 8.40 -28.49
N GLY A 287 5.13 7.47 -28.84
CA GLY A 287 6.58 7.66 -28.99
C GLY A 287 7.36 7.74 -27.68
N LEU A 288 6.69 7.85 -26.51
CA LEU A 288 7.39 8.07 -25.25
C LEU A 288 8.10 6.83 -24.74
N SER A 289 7.58 5.61 -24.98
CA SER A 289 8.25 4.38 -24.55
C SER A 289 9.40 3.99 -25.48
N ASP A 290 9.31 4.36 -26.77
CA ASP A 290 10.43 4.25 -27.71
C ASP A 290 11.56 5.23 -27.34
N THR A 291 11.21 6.44 -26.87
CA THR A 291 12.17 7.49 -26.50
C THR A 291 12.80 7.27 -25.12
N HIS A 292 11.98 7.03 -24.08
CA HIS A 292 12.41 6.95 -22.67
C HIS A 292 12.60 5.53 -22.16
N GLY A 293 12.29 4.53 -22.99
CA GLY A 293 12.39 3.12 -22.67
C GLY A 293 11.17 2.54 -21.94
N LYS A 294 10.98 1.23 -22.12
CA LYS A 294 9.86 0.46 -21.55
C LYS A 294 9.93 0.29 -20.03
N ASP A 295 11.05 0.65 -19.40
CA ASP A 295 11.17 0.66 -17.95
C ASP A 295 10.56 1.94 -17.32
N ARG A 296 10.35 2.99 -18.13
CA ARG A 296 9.81 4.27 -17.67
C ARG A 296 8.42 4.59 -18.24
N VAL A 297 8.08 4.03 -19.40
CA VAL A 297 6.74 4.11 -19.98
C VAL A 297 6.22 2.71 -20.30
N PHE A 298 5.21 2.24 -19.56
CA PHE A 298 4.78 0.84 -19.62
C PHE A 298 3.27 0.64 -19.41
N ASN A 299 2.80 -0.56 -19.78
CA ASN A 299 1.40 -0.95 -19.60
C ASN A 299 1.16 -1.55 -18.21
N ALA A 300 0.09 -1.07 -17.58
CA ALA A 300 -0.47 -1.64 -16.36
C ALA A 300 -1.38 -2.84 -16.66
N PRO A 301 -1.65 -3.72 -15.67
CA PRO A 301 -2.82 -4.60 -15.71
C PRO A 301 -4.13 -3.82 -15.90
N LEU A 302 -5.17 -4.52 -16.38
CA LEU A 302 -6.52 -3.96 -16.50
C LEU A 302 -7.21 -3.89 -15.13
N ALA A 303 -6.67 -3.05 -14.25
CA ALA A 303 -7.20 -2.80 -12.91
C ALA A 303 -6.81 -1.40 -12.42
N GLU A 304 -7.79 -0.54 -12.16
CA GLU A 304 -7.55 0.87 -11.86
C GLU A 304 -7.06 1.05 -10.42
N SER A 305 -7.54 0.24 -9.47
CA SER A 305 -7.01 0.22 -8.10
C SER A 305 -5.50 -0.07 -8.11
N SER A 306 -5.07 -1.10 -8.85
CA SER A 306 -3.65 -1.40 -9.10
C SER A 306 -2.85 -0.20 -9.59
N ILE A 307 -3.38 0.54 -10.57
CA ILE A 307 -2.69 1.69 -11.15
C ILE A 307 -2.44 2.76 -10.07
N ILE A 308 -3.47 3.17 -9.33
CA ILE A 308 -3.34 4.23 -8.32
C ILE A 308 -2.59 3.73 -7.08
N GLY A 309 -2.88 2.53 -6.58
CA GLY A 309 -2.25 1.96 -5.39
C GLY A 309 -0.74 1.79 -5.56
N THR A 310 -0.30 1.28 -6.72
CA THR A 310 1.14 1.23 -7.02
C THR A 310 1.76 2.62 -7.15
N ALA A 311 1.03 3.61 -7.68
CA ALA A 311 1.52 4.99 -7.79
C ALA A 311 1.76 5.60 -6.41
N VAL A 312 0.89 5.32 -5.43
CA VAL A 312 1.09 5.72 -4.04
C VAL A 312 2.42 5.17 -3.51
N GLY A 313 2.67 3.87 -3.71
CA GLY A 313 3.92 3.21 -3.31
C GLY A 313 5.18 3.80 -3.94
N MET A 314 5.12 4.07 -5.25
CA MET A 314 6.20 4.75 -5.97
C MET A 314 6.44 6.16 -5.42
N ALA A 315 5.37 6.92 -5.19
CA ALA A 315 5.46 8.30 -4.75
C ALA A 315 6.06 8.42 -3.34
N VAL A 316 5.68 7.54 -2.40
CA VAL A 316 6.24 7.56 -1.03
C VAL A 316 7.71 7.14 -0.97
N THR A 317 8.18 6.41 -1.99
CA THR A 317 9.60 6.04 -2.18
C THR A 317 10.38 7.05 -3.03
N GLY A 318 9.76 8.18 -3.40
CA GLY A 318 10.43 9.31 -4.05
C GLY A 318 10.34 9.36 -5.57
N TRP A 319 9.62 8.42 -6.20
CA TRP A 319 9.34 8.45 -7.64
C TRP A 319 8.19 9.41 -7.97
N LYS A 320 8.05 9.78 -9.25
CA LYS A 320 7.04 10.74 -9.74
C LYS A 320 6.14 10.07 -10.79
N PRO A 321 5.14 9.29 -10.38
CA PRO A 321 4.26 8.62 -11.31
C PRO A 321 3.28 9.60 -11.97
N VAL A 322 3.15 9.48 -13.29
CA VAL A 322 2.01 9.98 -14.08
C VAL A 322 1.22 8.78 -14.54
N VAL A 323 0.06 8.58 -13.93
CA VAL A 323 -0.78 7.42 -14.24
C VAL A 323 -1.94 7.81 -15.13
N GLU A 324 -2.33 6.90 -16.03
CA GLU A 324 -3.48 7.09 -16.91
C GLU A 324 -4.56 6.04 -16.62
N ILE A 325 -5.76 6.52 -16.26
CA ILE A 325 -6.98 5.73 -16.27
C ILE A 325 -7.60 5.91 -17.65
N GLN A 326 -8.04 4.81 -18.27
CA GLN A 326 -8.42 4.82 -19.69
C GLN A 326 -9.58 5.78 -20.00
N PHE A 327 -10.61 5.78 -19.16
CA PHE A 327 -11.76 6.69 -19.20
C PHE A 327 -12.24 6.98 -17.78
N GLY A 328 -12.80 8.18 -17.56
CA GLY A 328 -13.36 8.57 -16.27
C GLY A 328 -14.43 7.62 -15.74
N ASP A 329 -15.17 6.98 -16.63
CA ASP A 329 -16.22 6.01 -16.31
C ASP A 329 -15.70 4.76 -15.58
N TYR A 330 -14.40 4.46 -15.65
CA TYR A 330 -13.77 3.29 -15.02
C TYR A 330 -12.97 3.60 -13.75
N ILE A 331 -12.85 4.87 -13.35
CA ILE A 331 -12.02 5.28 -12.22
C ILE A 331 -12.48 4.73 -10.87
N TRP A 332 -13.72 4.26 -10.79
CA TRP A 332 -14.42 3.99 -9.54
C TRP A 332 -13.80 2.90 -8.67
N THR A 333 -13.20 1.86 -9.27
CA THR A 333 -12.49 0.82 -8.52
C THR A 333 -11.26 1.38 -7.78
N ALA A 334 -10.67 2.47 -8.31
CA ALA A 334 -9.55 3.17 -7.68
C ALA A 334 -9.97 4.23 -6.64
N MET A 335 -11.28 4.48 -6.46
CA MET A 335 -11.77 5.58 -5.61
C MET A 335 -11.28 5.46 -4.16
N MET A 336 -11.15 4.24 -3.64
CA MET A 336 -10.60 4.01 -2.30
C MET A 336 -9.15 4.45 -2.18
N GLN A 337 -8.30 4.13 -3.17
CA GLN A 337 -6.91 4.58 -3.23
C GLN A 337 -6.84 6.11 -3.38
N ILE A 338 -7.65 6.72 -4.23
CA ILE A 338 -7.63 8.18 -4.44
C ILE A 338 -8.09 8.92 -3.18
N ARG A 339 -9.28 8.58 -2.67
CA ARG A 339 -9.93 9.28 -1.57
C ARG A 339 -9.19 9.07 -0.25
N ASN A 340 -8.91 7.82 0.11
CA ASN A 340 -8.42 7.51 1.45
C ASN A 340 -6.89 7.47 1.52
N GLU A 341 -6.19 7.28 0.41
CA GLU A 341 -4.73 7.16 0.41
C GLU A 341 -4.08 8.41 -0.18
N VAL A 342 -4.33 8.74 -1.44
CA VAL A 342 -3.69 9.88 -2.11
C VAL A 342 -4.03 11.20 -1.43
N ALA A 343 -5.33 11.51 -1.29
CA ALA A 343 -5.79 12.80 -0.78
C ALA A 343 -5.36 13.05 0.67
N THR A 344 -5.32 11.99 1.50
CA THR A 344 -5.09 12.14 2.95
C THR A 344 -3.66 11.91 3.40
N MET A 345 -2.77 11.28 2.60
CA MET A 345 -1.43 10.87 3.04
C MET A 345 -0.65 12.02 3.68
N ARG A 346 -0.64 13.19 3.05
CA ARG A 346 0.09 14.36 3.54
C ARG A 346 -0.47 14.85 4.87
N TYR A 347 -1.78 15.03 4.93
CA TYR A 347 -2.48 15.46 6.12
C TYR A 347 -2.29 14.47 7.28
N ARG A 348 -2.67 13.20 7.08
CA ARG A 348 -2.68 12.16 8.14
C ARG A 348 -1.29 11.84 8.70
N SER A 349 -0.24 12.12 7.93
CA SER A 349 1.16 11.92 8.34
C SER A 349 1.84 13.18 8.85
N ASN A 350 1.13 14.30 9.03
CA ASN A 350 1.73 15.59 9.38
C ASN A 350 2.90 15.96 8.45
N ASN A 351 2.70 15.75 7.14
CA ASN A 351 3.68 15.98 6.08
C ASN A 351 4.96 15.11 6.12
N ASN A 352 5.04 14.10 6.99
CA ASN A 352 6.16 13.14 6.99
C ASN A 352 6.14 12.25 5.74
N TRP A 353 4.96 12.01 5.18
CA TRP A 353 4.75 11.24 3.96
C TRP A 353 3.90 12.04 2.99
N HIS A 354 4.17 11.90 1.69
CA HIS A 354 3.40 12.56 0.63
C HIS A 354 3.40 11.70 -0.63
N CYS A 355 2.37 11.84 -1.45
CA CYS A 355 2.19 11.07 -2.69
C CYS A 355 2.10 11.99 -3.92
N PRO A 356 3.20 12.66 -4.32
CA PRO A 356 3.19 13.50 -5.52
C PRO A 356 2.99 12.61 -6.77
N MET A 357 1.88 12.82 -7.47
CA MET A 357 1.56 12.12 -8.70
C MET A 357 0.64 12.96 -9.59
N VAL A 358 0.55 12.61 -10.86
CA VAL A 358 -0.49 13.11 -11.78
C VAL A 358 -1.37 11.95 -12.17
N ILE A 359 -2.69 12.10 -12.03
CA ILE A 359 -3.68 11.14 -12.49
C ILE A 359 -4.34 11.75 -13.73
N ARG A 360 -4.05 11.20 -14.90
CA ARG A 360 -4.64 11.59 -16.18
C ARG A 360 -5.85 10.72 -16.46
N VAL A 361 -6.97 11.36 -16.78
CA VAL A 361 -8.26 10.70 -16.96
C VAL A 361 -8.99 11.38 -18.12
N PRO A 362 -9.16 10.71 -19.26
CA PRO A 362 -10.02 11.21 -20.33
C PRO A 362 -11.48 11.27 -19.86
N VAL A 363 -12.12 12.42 -20.05
CA VAL A 363 -13.50 12.72 -19.62
C VAL A 363 -14.20 13.57 -20.68
N GLY A 364 -15.53 13.47 -20.75
CA GLY A 364 -16.38 14.22 -21.69
C GLY A 364 -16.89 13.40 -22.89
N GLY A 365 -18.05 13.79 -23.44
CA GLY A 365 -18.85 12.98 -24.38
C GLY A 365 -18.53 13.09 -25.87
N TYR A 366 -17.44 13.76 -26.26
CA TYR A 366 -17.17 14.09 -27.67
C TYR A 366 -16.87 12.89 -28.58
N ILE A 367 -16.58 11.72 -28.02
CA ILE A 367 -16.32 10.50 -28.79
C ILE A 367 -17.58 9.68 -29.09
N HIS A 368 -18.76 10.16 -28.69
CA HIS A 368 -20.04 9.47 -28.90
C HIS A 368 -20.10 8.05 -28.31
N GLY A 369 -19.31 7.78 -27.26
CA GLY A 369 -19.17 6.44 -26.65
C GLY A 369 -20.24 6.08 -25.62
N SER A 370 -21.37 6.81 -25.60
CA SER A 370 -22.53 6.57 -24.73
C SER A 370 -22.18 6.53 -23.23
N LEU A 371 -23.01 5.88 -22.42
CA LEU A 371 -23.01 5.90 -20.96
C LEU A 371 -21.66 5.56 -20.28
N PHE A 372 -20.80 4.78 -20.94
CA PHE A 372 -19.54 4.30 -20.36
C PHE A 372 -18.29 4.97 -20.94
N HIS A 373 -18.47 6.07 -21.69
CA HIS A 373 -17.37 6.90 -22.19
C HIS A 373 -17.77 8.39 -22.28
N SER A 374 -18.60 8.87 -21.37
CA SER A 374 -19.11 10.26 -21.42
C SER A 374 -19.48 10.85 -20.07
N GLN A 375 -19.27 10.12 -18.97
CA GLN A 375 -19.61 10.62 -17.64
C GLN A 375 -18.75 11.83 -17.24
N SER A 376 -19.41 12.82 -16.63
CA SER A 376 -18.74 13.89 -15.89
C SER A 376 -18.55 13.44 -14.44
N ILE A 377 -17.29 13.22 -14.05
CA ILE A 377 -16.93 12.67 -12.73
C ILE A 377 -16.41 13.74 -11.76
N ASP A 378 -16.16 14.95 -12.23
CA ASP A 378 -15.50 16.04 -11.50
C ASP A 378 -16.19 16.41 -10.19
N GLY A 379 -17.53 16.39 -10.15
CA GLY A 379 -18.32 16.65 -8.95
C GLY A 379 -17.99 15.72 -7.77
N TYR A 380 -17.57 14.47 -8.03
CA TYR A 380 -17.15 13.55 -6.97
C TYR A 380 -15.78 13.90 -6.39
N PHE A 381 -14.87 14.41 -7.22
CA PHE A 381 -13.49 14.66 -6.85
C PHE A 381 -13.28 16.08 -6.31
N ILE A 382 -14.07 17.08 -6.71
CA ILE A 382 -13.90 18.48 -6.28
C ILE A 382 -14.09 18.68 -4.77
N HIS A 383 -14.79 17.75 -4.13
CA HIS A 383 -15.00 17.70 -2.69
C HIS A 383 -13.93 16.89 -1.93
N LEU A 384 -12.83 16.49 -2.58
CA LEU A 384 -11.72 15.78 -1.96
C LEU A 384 -10.57 16.74 -1.62
N PRO A 385 -10.47 17.25 -0.38
CA PRO A 385 -9.35 18.10 0.00
C PRO A 385 -8.03 17.30 -0.05
N GLY A 386 -6.99 17.93 -0.58
CA GLY A 386 -5.64 17.35 -0.70
C GLY A 386 -5.25 16.88 -2.09
N ILE A 387 -6.19 16.92 -3.05
CA ILE A 387 -5.90 16.79 -4.48
C ILE A 387 -6.25 18.10 -5.21
N TYR A 388 -5.52 18.40 -6.27
CA TYR A 388 -5.85 19.49 -7.18
C TYR A 388 -6.45 18.90 -8.45
N ILE A 389 -7.52 19.53 -8.94
CA ILE A 389 -8.18 19.15 -10.20
C ILE A 389 -7.91 20.24 -11.21
N ALA A 390 -7.51 19.83 -12.41
CA ALA A 390 -7.32 20.70 -13.55
C ALA A 390 -8.11 20.14 -14.74
N TYR A 391 -8.77 21.04 -15.47
CA TYR A 391 -9.51 20.73 -16.70
C TYR A 391 -8.99 21.65 -17.83
N PRO A 392 -7.82 21.35 -18.41
CA PRO A 392 -7.18 22.25 -19.36
C PRO A 392 -7.96 22.31 -20.68
N SER A 393 -8.01 23.51 -21.29
CA SER A 393 -8.70 23.77 -22.56
C SER A 393 -7.81 24.41 -23.63
N THR A 394 -6.55 24.76 -23.31
CA THR A 394 -5.54 25.34 -24.21
C THR A 394 -4.16 24.79 -23.96
#